data_AF-A0A258CGG7-F1
#
_entry.id   AF-A0A258CGG7-F1
#
_cell.length_a   1.000
_cell.length_b   1.000
_cell.length_c   1.000
_cell.angle_alpha   90.00
_cell.angle_beta   90.00
_cell.angle_gamma   90.00
#
_symmetry.space_group_name_H-M   'P 1'
#
loop_
_entity.id
_entity.type
_entity.pdbx_description
1 polymer ?
#
loop_
_entity_poly.entity_id
_entity_poly.type
_entity_poly.pdbx_seq_one_letter_code
_entity_poly.pdbx_strand_id
1 'polypeptide(L)'
;MRDLAEIVRFLNDTGVTLTTAESCTCGLIASLLGDIPGCGQVLDSGFVVYSPMAKNRLLRVSFATIESFGLTSEEVATEMALGALNASGADIAIANTGVADDSEEDRGGTQCYAFWQLQRQYTHADQVG
;
A
#
# COMPACT_ATOMS: atom_id res chain seq x y z
N MET A 1 8.73 -9.52 16.67
CA MET A 1 7.84 -8.71 15.81
C MET A 1 7.82 -7.32 16.39
N ARG A 2 8.00 -6.26 15.59
CA ARG A 2 7.73 -4.89 16.07
C ARG A 2 6.23 -4.73 16.27
N ASP A 3 5.84 -3.98 17.29
CA ASP A 3 4.44 -3.69 17.60
C ASP A 3 3.88 -2.64 16.62
N LEU A 4 2.59 -2.71 16.26
CA LEU A 4 1.93 -1.71 15.42
C LEU A 4 2.03 -0.31 16.05
N ALA A 5 1.99 -0.24 17.37
CA ALA A 5 2.23 1.01 18.11
C ALA A 5 3.63 1.60 17.85
N GLU A 6 4.65 0.75 17.73
CA GLU A 6 6.01 1.21 17.39
C GLU A 6 6.10 1.76 15.97
N ILE A 7 5.36 1.16 15.02
CA ILE A 7 5.29 1.62 13.63
C ILE A 7 4.61 2.98 13.56
N VAL A 8 3.44 3.14 14.17
CA VAL A 8 2.71 4.41 14.19
C VAL A 8 3.53 5.50 14.87
N ARG A 9 4.18 5.19 16.00
CA ARG A 9 5.08 6.13 16.67
C ARG A 9 6.24 6.55 15.76
N PHE A 10 6.89 5.59 15.09
CA PHE A 10 8.00 5.91 14.17
C PHE A 10 7.56 6.81 13.01
N LEU A 11 6.42 6.53 12.39
CA LEU A 11 5.88 7.36 11.30
C LEU A 11 5.56 8.77 11.80
N ASN A 12 5.01 8.89 13.00
CA ASN A 12 4.71 10.17 13.63
C ASN A 12 5.99 10.97 13.94
N ASP A 13 6.96 10.34 14.61
CA ASP A 13 8.24 10.95 14.98
C ASP A 13 9.06 11.42 13.76
N THR A 14 8.83 10.79 12.60
CA THR A 14 9.50 11.13 11.33
C THR A 14 8.68 12.03 10.41
N GLY A 15 7.42 12.32 10.76
CA GLY A 15 6.50 13.09 9.92
C GLY A 15 6.18 12.41 8.58
N VAL A 16 6.27 11.08 8.52
CA VAL A 16 6.04 10.28 7.32
C VAL A 16 4.61 9.74 7.32
N THR A 17 3.92 9.91 6.20
CA THR A 17 2.55 9.43 6.00
C THR A 17 2.50 8.13 5.18
N LEU A 18 1.45 7.34 5.40
CA LEU A 18 1.23 6.03 4.81
C LEU A 18 -0.16 5.96 4.16
N THR A 19 -0.23 5.31 3.00
CA THR A 19 -1.49 4.85 2.38
C THR A 19 -1.48 3.33 2.20
N THR A 20 -2.65 2.69 2.18
CA THR A 20 -2.78 1.24 1.92
C THR A 20 -3.56 0.96 0.64
N ALA A 21 -3.21 -0.11 -0.07
CA ALA A 21 -3.98 -0.67 -1.18
C ALA A 21 -4.24 -2.16 -0.95
N GLU A 22 -5.49 -2.52 -0.69
CA GLU A 22 -5.86 -3.82 -0.17
C GLU A 22 -6.83 -4.53 -1.11
N SER A 23 -6.47 -5.73 -1.55
CA SER A 23 -7.36 -6.64 -2.28
C SER A 23 -7.93 -7.68 -1.33
N CYS A 24 -7.23 -8.79 -1.08
CA CYS A 24 -7.78 -9.90 -0.30
C CYS A 24 -7.81 -9.68 1.21
N THR A 25 -7.06 -8.70 1.75
CA THR A 25 -7.21 -8.28 3.15
C THR A 25 -8.44 -7.41 3.41
N CYS A 26 -9.11 -6.92 2.36
CA CYS A 26 -10.37 -6.18 2.46
C CYS A 26 -10.37 -5.00 3.46
N GLY A 27 -9.24 -4.32 3.65
CA GLY A 27 -9.11 -3.18 4.57
C GLY A 27 -8.60 -3.54 5.97
N LEU A 28 -8.24 -4.79 6.22
CA LEU A 28 -7.72 -5.24 7.52
C LEU A 28 -6.42 -4.52 7.90
N ILE A 29 -5.52 -4.21 6.96
CA ILE A 29 -4.28 -3.50 7.27
C ILE A 29 -4.61 -2.08 7.77
N ALA A 30 -5.46 -1.35 7.04
CA ALA A 30 -5.93 -0.03 7.46
C ALA A 30 -6.67 -0.08 8.80
N SER A 31 -7.51 -1.08 9.04
CA SER A 31 -8.23 -1.25 10.31
C SER A 31 -7.28 -1.46 11.48
N LEU A 32 -6.30 -2.35 11.34
CA LEU A 32 -5.32 -2.65 12.39
C LEU A 32 -4.46 -1.42 12.73
N LEU A 33 -4.10 -0.60 11.75
CA LEU A 33 -3.45 0.68 11.99
C LEU A 33 -4.40 1.68 12.64
N GLY A 34 -5.66 1.72 12.19
CA GLY A 34 -6.72 2.59 12.71
C GLY A 34 -6.99 2.40 14.20
N ASP A 35 -6.80 1.20 14.73
CA ASP A 35 -6.98 0.88 16.15
C ASP A 35 -5.87 1.46 17.06
N ILE A 36 -4.77 1.95 16.49
CA ILE A 36 -3.64 2.49 17.25
C ILE A 36 -3.82 3.99 17.51
N PRO A 37 -3.74 4.46 18.77
CA PRO A 37 -3.77 5.88 19.07
C PRO A 37 -2.70 6.68 18.29
N GLY A 38 -3.13 7.77 17.65
CA GLY A 38 -2.26 8.59 16.81
C GLY A 38 -2.22 8.20 15.33
N CYS A 39 -2.90 7.12 14.93
CA CYS A 39 -2.95 6.66 13.54
C CYS A 39 -3.42 7.73 12.55
N GLY A 40 -4.38 8.59 12.93
CA GLY A 40 -4.91 9.65 12.05
C GLY A 40 -3.89 10.75 11.70
N GLN A 41 -2.71 10.76 12.30
CA GLN A 41 -1.61 11.66 11.93
C GLN A 41 -0.69 11.05 10.85
N VAL A 42 -0.78 9.73 10.64
CA VAL A 42 0.15 8.99 9.77
C VAL A 42 -0.56 8.21 8.67
N LEU A 43 -1.78 7.72 8.89
CA LEU A 43 -2.58 7.04 7.86
C LEU A 43 -3.38 8.08 7.07
N ASP A 44 -2.97 8.31 5.83
CA ASP A 44 -3.62 9.27 4.93
C ASP A 44 -4.90 8.70 4.32
N SER A 45 -4.80 7.50 3.74
CA SER A 45 -5.89 6.87 2.99
C SER A 45 -5.73 5.35 2.92
N GLY A 46 -6.84 4.67 2.65
CA GLY A 46 -6.86 3.22 2.39
C GLY A 46 -7.76 2.91 1.19
N PHE A 47 -7.22 2.18 0.23
CA PHE A 47 -7.92 1.76 -0.99
C PHE A 47 -8.27 0.29 -0.90
N VAL A 48 -9.56 -0.04 -0.84
CA VAL A 48 -10.01 -1.43 -0.97
C VAL A 48 -10.39 -1.70 -2.43
N VAL A 49 -9.57 -2.48 -3.15
CA VAL A 49 -9.67 -2.68 -4.61
C VAL A 49 -9.63 -4.15 -5.01
N TYR A 50 -10.80 -4.80 -4.97
CA TYR A 50 -10.89 -6.23 -5.21
C TYR A 50 -10.87 -6.61 -6.70
N SER A 51 -11.72 -6.00 -7.53
CA SER A 51 -11.86 -6.41 -8.94
C SER A 51 -10.75 -5.83 -9.84
N PRO A 52 -10.42 -6.50 -10.97
CA PRO A 52 -9.52 -5.94 -11.99
C PRO A 52 -9.92 -4.53 -12.43
N MET A 53 -11.22 -4.31 -12.63
CA MET A 53 -11.77 -2.99 -13.01
C MET A 53 -11.54 -1.93 -11.93
N ALA A 54 -11.66 -2.28 -10.64
CA ALA A 54 -11.39 -1.36 -9.54
C ALA A 54 -9.90 -1.03 -9.43
N LYS A 55 -9.02 -2.05 -9.53
CA LYS A 55 -7.56 -1.89 -9.57
C LYS A 55 -7.14 -0.93 -10.68
N ASN A 56 -7.69 -1.09 -11.88
CA ASN A 56 -7.41 -0.18 -12.99
C ASN A 56 -8.00 1.23 -12.81
N ARG A 57 -9.29 1.33 -12.45
CA ARG A 57 -9.98 2.64 -12.37
C ARG A 57 -9.40 3.53 -11.28
N LEU A 58 -9.11 2.95 -10.11
CA LEU A 58 -8.73 3.70 -8.91
C LEU A 58 -7.21 3.82 -8.77
N LEU A 59 -6.46 2.76 -9.08
CA LEU A 59 -5.01 2.71 -8.87
C LEU A 59 -4.21 2.61 -10.18
N ARG A 60 -4.87 2.68 -11.35
CA ARG A 60 -4.22 2.65 -12.67
C ARG A 60 -3.40 1.38 -12.95
N VAL A 61 -3.67 0.29 -12.25
CA VAL A 61 -3.10 -1.03 -12.56
C VAL A 61 -3.47 -1.41 -14.00
N SER A 62 -2.47 -1.76 -14.80
CA SER A 62 -2.59 -2.08 -16.21
C SER A 62 -3.30 -3.41 -16.42
N PHE A 63 -4.24 -3.46 -17.37
CA PHE A 63 -4.81 -4.74 -17.80
C PHE A 63 -3.76 -5.67 -18.39
N ALA A 64 -2.75 -5.13 -19.09
CA ALA A 64 -1.67 -5.95 -19.66
C ALA A 64 -0.85 -6.64 -18.56
N THR A 65 -0.64 -5.98 -17.42
CA THR A 65 0.05 -6.56 -16.26
C THR A 65 -0.79 -7.67 -15.65
N ILE A 66 -2.09 -7.43 -15.44
CA ILE A 66 -3.01 -8.45 -14.93
C ILE A 66 -3.09 -9.67 -15.87
N GLU A 67 -3.14 -9.45 -17.19
CA GLU A 67 -3.18 -10.52 -18.20
C GLU A 67 -1.88 -11.34 -18.24
N SER A 68 -0.73 -10.70 -18.03
CA SER A 68 0.58 -11.36 -18.13
C SER A 68 0.99 -12.12 -16.87
N PHE A 69 0.63 -11.59 -15.70
CA PHE A 69 1.12 -12.08 -14.40
C PHE A 69 0.01 -12.60 -13.48
N GLY A 70 -1.26 -12.39 -13.83
CA GLY A 70 -2.40 -12.72 -12.97
C GLY A 70 -2.61 -11.70 -11.85
N LEU A 71 -3.74 -11.83 -11.15
CA LEU A 71 -4.13 -10.94 -10.05
C LEU A 71 -3.26 -11.13 -8.79
N THR A 72 -2.65 -12.30 -8.64
CA THR A 72 -1.81 -12.68 -7.49
C THR A 72 -0.34 -12.62 -7.89
N SER A 73 0.16 -11.41 -8.09
CA SER A 73 1.53 -11.19 -8.57
C SER A 73 2.18 -9.99 -7.89
N GLU A 74 3.52 -10.02 -7.83
CA GLU A 74 4.32 -8.91 -7.32
C GLU A 74 4.19 -7.68 -8.23
N GLU A 75 4.02 -7.87 -9.52
CA GLU A 75 3.80 -6.83 -10.52
C GLU A 75 2.49 -6.08 -10.26
N VAL A 76 1.38 -6.81 -10.05
CA VAL A 76 0.09 -6.19 -9.69
C VAL A 76 0.18 -5.50 -8.34
N ALA A 77 0.82 -6.12 -7.33
CA ALA A 77 1.03 -5.48 -6.04
C ALA A 77 1.83 -4.17 -6.16
N THR A 78 2.88 -4.16 -6.99
CA THR A 78 3.73 -2.99 -7.23
C THR A 78 2.95 -1.86 -7.89
N GLU A 79 2.18 -2.16 -8.95
CA GLU A 79 1.33 -1.16 -9.59
C GLU A 79 0.24 -0.63 -8.65
N MET A 80 -0.33 -1.49 -7.79
CA MET A 80 -1.26 -1.06 -6.74
C MET A 80 -0.60 -0.08 -5.76
N ALA A 81 0.61 -0.37 -5.28
CA ALA A 81 1.33 0.51 -4.36
C ALA A 81 1.66 1.86 -4.99
N LEU A 82 2.18 1.86 -6.23
CA LEU A 82 2.45 3.08 -6.99
C LEU A 82 1.19 3.90 -7.24
N GLY A 83 0.11 3.25 -7.66
CA GLY A 83 -1.19 3.87 -7.90
C GLY A 83 -1.75 4.54 -6.65
N ALA A 84 -1.69 3.86 -5.51
CA ALA A 84 -2.16 4.38 -4.23
C ALA A 84 -1.32 5.57 -3.76
N LEU A 85 0.00 5.50 -3.90
CA LEU A 85 0.87 6.62 -3.55
C LEU A 85 0.56 7.88 -4.37
N ASN A 86 0.40 7.71 -5.68
CA ASN A 86 0.06 8.80 -6.59
C ASN A 86 -1.34 9.38 -6.34
N ALA A 87 -2.28 8.58 -5.82
CA ALA A 87 -3.66 9.01 -5.55
C ALA A 87 -3.85 9.63 -4.15
N SER A 88 -2.97 9.32 -3.20
CA SER A 88 -3.06 9.74 -1.78
C SER A 88 -2.23 10.99 -1.46
N GLY A 89 -1.07 11.16 -2.10
CA GLY A 89 -0.09 12.16 -1.67
C GLY A 89 0.66 11.78 -0.38
N ALA A 90 0.44 10.55 0.13
CA ALA A 90 1.20 10.00 1.24
C ALA A 90 2.68 9.80 0.87
N ASP A 91 3.57 9.59 1.84
CA ASP A 91 4.99 9.37 1.59
C ASP A 91 5.35 7.91 1.28
N ILE A 92 4.58 6.99 1.86
CA ILE A 92 4.74 5.54 1.70
C ILE A 92 3.41 4.91 1.32
N ALA A 93 3.45 3.88 0.48
CA ALA A 93 2.33 3.00 0.20
C ALA A 93 2.69 1.54 0.53
N ILE A 94 1.72 0.78 1.05
CA ILE A 94 1.77 -0.68 1.10
C ILE A 94 0.59 -1.26 0.31
N ALA A 95 0.85 -2.28 -0.49
CA ALA A 95 -0.18 -2.97 -1.26
C ALA A 95 -0.21 -4.46 -0.96
N ASN A 96 -1.41 -5.05 -1.04
CA ASN A 96 -1.66 -6.48 -0.94
C ASN A 96 -2.59 -6.97 -2.05
N THR A 97 -2.20 -8.05 -2.71
CA THR A 97 -3.06 -8.85 -3.60
C THR A 97 -2.76 -10.33 -3.45
N GLY A 98 -3.76 -11.18 -3.64
CA GLY A 98 -3.64 -12.60 -3.36
C GLY A 98 -4.97 -13.35 -3.46
N VAL A 99 -4.90 -14.66 -3.29
CA VAL A 99 -6.07 -15.54 -3.29
C VAL A 99 -6.37 -15.97 -1.86
N ALA A 100 -7.54 -15.56 -1.36
CA ALA A 100 -8.01 -15.98 -0.03
C ALA A 100 -8.55 -17.41 -0.03
N ASP A 101 -9.06 -17.87 -1.18
CA ASP A 101 -9.80 -19.13 -1.32
C ASP A 101 -9.02 -20.11 -2.24
N ASP A 102 -9.17 -21.41 -2.06
CA ASP A 102 -8.54 -22.42 -2.93
C ASP A 102 -9.19 -22.40 -4.33
N SER A 103 -8.70 -21.56 -5.24
CA SER A 103 -9.01 -21.67 -6.68
C SER A 103 -8.09 -22.70 -7.33
N GLU A 104 -8.62 -23.59 -8.18
CA GLU A 104 -7.82 -24.67 -8.82
C GLU A 104 -6.60 -24.18 -9.63
N GLU A 105 -6.59 -22.90 -10.03
CA GLU A 105 -5.53 -22.29 -10.85
C GLU A 105 -4.37 -21.68 -10.03
N ASP A 106 -4.56 -21.44 -8.73
CA ASP A 106 -3.55 -20.82 -7.85
C ASP A 106 -3.37 -21.67 -6.59
N ARG A 107 -2.14 -21.79 -6.09
CA ARG A 107 -1.92 -22.40 -4.77
C ARG A 107 -2.60 -21.49 -3.73
N GLY A 108 -3.79 -21.88 -3.27
CA GLY A 108 -4.56 -21.12 -2.30
C GLY A 108 -3.69 -20.68 -1.13
N GLY A 109 -3.92 -19.45 -0.66
CA GLY A 109 -3.10 -18.82 0.38
C GLY A 109 -1.86 -18.07 -0.11
N THR A 110 -1.61 -17.97 -1.42
CA THR A 110 -0.54 -17.12 -1.96
C THR A 110 -0.91 -15.63 -1.80
N GLN A 111 0.01 -14.87 -1.21
CA GLN A 111 -0.13 -13.44 -0.89
C GLN A 111 1.07 -12.67 -1.43
N CYS A 112 0.82 -11.64 -2.24
CA CYS A 112 1.83 -10.73 -2.76
C CYS A 112 1.72 -9.38 -2.07
N TYR A 113 2.86 -8.84 -1.67
CA TYR A 113 2.97 -7.53 -1.03
C TYR A 113 3.97 -6.66 -1.78
N ALA A 114 3.67 -5.37 -1.87
CA ALA A 114 4.63 -4.38 -2.34
C ALA A 114 4.61 -3.17 -1.41
N PHE A 115 5.75 -2.49 -1.31
CA PHE A 115 5.84 -1.20 -0.66
C PHE A 115 6.56 -0.22 -1.57
N TRP A 116 6.15 1.04 -1.53
CA TRP A 116 6.80 2.11 -2.29
C TRP A 116 6.95 3.35 -1.42
N GLN A 117 8.04 4.09 -1.61
CA GLN A 117 8.30 5.34 -0.91
C GLN A 117 8.61 6.44 -1.94
N LEU A 118 8.02 7.62 -1.76
CA LEU A 118 8.41 8.80 -2.54
C LEU A 118 9.85 9.17 -2.22
N GLN A 119 10.70 9.22 -3.26
CA GLN A 119 12.02 9.80 -3.14
C GLN A 119 11.89 11.33 -3.05
N ARG A 120 11.83 11.87 -1.83
CA ARG A 120 11.97 13.31 -1.61
C ARG A 120 13.45 13.70 -1.67
N GLN A 121 13.79 14.67 -2.51
CA GLN A 121 15.08 15.36 -2.43
C GLN A 121 15.01 16.41 -1.33
N TYR A 122 15.83 16.27 -0.31
CA TYR A 122 16.06 17.33 0.67
C TYR A 122 17.22 18.19 0.16
N THR A 123 16.94 19.44 -0.21
CA THR A 123 17.97 20.44 -0.48
C THR A 123 18.14 21.30 0.77
N HIS A 124 19.32 21.24 1.39
CA HIS A 124 19.67 22.11 2.51
C HIS A 124 20.45 23.30 1.96
N ALA A 125 20.01 24.52 2.27
CA ALA A 125 20.76 25.74 1.99
C ALA A 125 21.20 26.34 3.33
N ASP A 126 22.50 26.23 3.63
CA ASP A 126 23.10 26.95 4.75
C ASP A 126 23.18 28.44 4.41
N GLN A 127 22.51 29.27 5.20
CA GLN A 127 22.79 30.72 5.22
C GLN A 127 24.06 30.92 6.04
N VAL A 128 25.19 31.08 5.37
CA VAL A 128 26.41 31.56 6.03
C VAL A 128 26.24 33.05 6.26
N GLY A 129 25.95 33.43 7.51
CA GLY A 129 25.84 34.82 7.97
C GLY A 129 26.15 34.93 9.45
#